data_AF-A0AAJ4WBE0-F1
#
_entry.id   AF-A0AAJ4WBE0-F1
#
_cell.length_a   1.000
_cell.length_b   1.000
_cell.length_c   1.000
_cell.angle_alpha   90.00
_cell.angle_beta   90.00
_cell.angle_gamma   90.00
#
_symmetry.space_group_name_H-M   'P 1'
#
loop_
_entity.id
_entity.type
_entity.pdbx_description
1 polymer ?
#
loop_
_entity_poly.entity_id
_entity_poly.type
_entity_poly.pdbx_seq_one_letter_code
_entity_poly.pdbx_strand_id
1 'polypeptide(L)'
;MKKLTLKDLTESQLQRIHMQHAQAKRELGRDLTNGEKGKIKDEIIALIMKEQEKEDKKARAEKKKQKYKPSDETFDWSKKNHSRGVR
;
A
#
# COMPACT_ATOMS: atom_id res chain seq x y z
N MET A 1 10.70 1.37 3.38
CA MET A 1 9.62 0.40 3.68
C MET A 1 10.26 -0.96 3.92
N LYS A 2 9.85 -1.69 4.94
CA LYS A 2 10.36 -3.04 5.19
C LYS A 2 9.93 -3.93 4.01
N LYS A 3 10.85 -4.74 3.45
CA LYS A 3 10.53 -5.68 2.38
C LYS A 3 9.54 -6.72 2.94
N LEU A 4 8.41 -6.91 2.26
CA LEU A 4 7.43 -7.91 2.66
C LEU A 4 8.09 -9.30 2.59
N THR A 5 8.05 -10.05 3.68
CA THR A 5 8.58 -11.41 3.72
C THR A 5 7.47 -12.42 3.48
N LEU A 6 7.81 -13.68 3.15
CA LEU A 6 6.80 -14.72 2.91
C LEU A 6 5.84 -14.94 4.09
N LYS A 7 6.28 -14.62 5.31
CA LYS A 7 5.46 -14.73 6.53
C LYS A 7 4.40 -13.63 6.65
N ASP A 8 4.60 -12.51 5.95
CA ASP A 8 3.72 -11.35 6.00
C ASP A 8 2.63 -11.40 4.91
N LEU A 9 2.68 -12.40 4.01
CA LEU A 9 1.75 -12.58 2.91
C LEU A 9 0.47 -13.27 3.38
N THR A 10 -0.66 -12.85 2.81
CA THR A 10 -1.92 -13.61 2.94
C THR A 10 -1.84 -14.92 2.18
N GLU A 11 -2.67 -15.89 2.54
CA GLU A 11 -2.72 -17.18 1.84
C GLU A 11 -3.01 -17.02 0.34
N SER A 12 -3.91 -16.10 -0.03
CA SER A 12 -4.21 -15.77 -1.43
C SER A 12 -2.98 -15.24 -2.19
N GLN A 13 -2.15 -14.42 -1.54
CA GLN A 13 -0.93 -13.90 -2.12
C GLN A 13 0.15 -14.98 -2.28
N LEU A 14 0.26 -15.89 -1.30
CA LEU A 14 1.13 -17.07 -1.39
C LEU A 14 0.72 -17.99 -2.55
N GLN A 15 -0.58 -18.24 -2.72
CA GLN A 15 -1.11 -19.02 -3.84
C GLN A 15 -0.78 -18.35 -5.19
N ARG A 16 -0.85 -17.02 -5.27
CA ARG A 16 -0.44 -16.27 -6.48
C ARG A 16 1.03 -16.51 -6.82
N ILE A 17 1.92 -16.53 -5.83
CA ILE A 17 3.34 -16.87 -6.02
C ILE A 17 3.51 -18.31 -6.51
N HIS A 18 2.81 -19.27 -5.90
CA HIS A 18 2.89 -20.68 -6.32
C HIS A 18 2.35 -20.90 -7.74
N MET A 19 1.25 -20.26 -8.09
CA MET A 19 0.67 -20.32 -9.43
C MET A 19 1.66 -19.80 -10.48
N GLN A 20 2.33 -18.68 -10.20
CA GLN A 20 3.34 -18.12 -11.09
C GLN A 20 4.57 -19.01 -11.23
N HIS A 21 5.02 -19.66 -10.15
CA HIS A 21 6.06 -20.69 -10.26
C HIS A 21 5.64 -21.86 -11.14
N ALA A 22 4.39 -22.34 -10.99
CA ALA A 22 3.86 -23.43 -11.80
C ALA A 22 3.72 -23.04 -13.28
N GLN A 23 3.32 -21.80 -13.55
CA GLN A 23 3.25 -21.23 -14.89
C GLN A 23 4.64 -21.16 -15.53
N ALA A 24 5.61 -20.54 -14.85
CA ALA A 24 6.98 -20.46 -15.34
C ALA A 24 7.59 -21.85 -15.57
N LYS A 25 7.28 -22.83 -14.72
CA LYS A 25 7.73 -24.23 -14.90
C LYS A 25 7.15 -24.85 -16.17
N ARG A 26 5.87 -24.59 -16.45
CA ARG A 26 5.19 -25.09 -17.65
C ARG A 26 5.77 -24.46 -18.92
N GLU A 27 6.03 -23.16 -18.90
CA GLU A 27 6.59 -22.42 -20.04
C GLU A 27 8.01 -22.88 -20.38
N LEU A 28 8.81 -23.16 -19.36
CA LEU A 28 10.21 -23.55 -19.53
C LEU A 28 10.39 -25.03 -19.89
N GLY A 29 9.38 -25.87 -19.61
CA GLY A 29 9.43 -27.32 -19.82
C GLY A 29 10.43 -28.08 -18.94
N ARG A 30 11.10 -27.38 -18.01
CA ARG A 30 12.05 -27.91 -17.03
C ARG A 30 11.81 -27.31 -15.65
N ASP A 31 12.44 -27.87 -14.63
CA ASP A 31 12.43 -27.28 -13.31
C ASP A 31 13.14 -25.92 -13.29
N LEU A 32 12.60 -24.99 -12.49
CA LEU A 32 13.21 -23.70 -12.25
C LEU A 32 14.41 -23.84 -11.30
N THR A 33 15.47 -23.12 -11.62
CA THR A 33 16.63 -22.91 -10.75
C THR A 33 16.24 -22.05 -9.54
N ASN A 34 17.04 -22.11 -8.47
CA ASN A 34 16.80 -21.30 -7.27
C ASN A 34 16.86 -19.79 -7.57
N GLY A 35 17.72 -19.37 -8.50
CA GLY A 35 17.81 -17.97 -8.93
C GLY A 35 16.56 -17.48 -9.64
N GLU A 36 16.05 -18.26 -10.60
CA GLU A 36 14.78 -17.96 -11.30
C GLU A 36 13.61 -17.90 -10.30
N LYS A 37 13.56 -18.85 -9.36
CA LYS A 37 12.53 -18.83 -8.31
C LYS A 37 12.63 -17.58 -7.43
N GLY A 38 13.83 -17.17 -7.07
CA GLY A 38 14.07 -15.95 -6.29
C GLY A 38 13.57 -14.70 -7.00
N LYS A 39 13.88 -14.56 -8.29
CA LYS A 39 13.44 -13.42 -9.12
C LYS A 39 11.92 -13.30 -9.19
N ILE A 40 11.24 -14.41 -9.51
CA ILE A 40 9.76 -14.44 -9.59
C ILE A 40 9.13 -14.03 -8.26
N LYS A 41 9.67 -14.52 -7.13
CA LYS A 41 9.18 -14.13 -5.80
C LYS A 41 9.34 -12.65 -5.55
N ASP A 42 10.52 -12.10 -5.84
CA ASP A 42 10.82 -10.69 -5.62
C ASP A 42 9.96 -9.76 -6.48
N GLU A 43 9.72 -10.12 -7.74
CA GLU A 43 8.85 -9.38 -8.65
C GLU A 43 7.40 -9.34 -8.14
N ILE A 44 6.87 -10.49 -7.69
CA ILE A 44 5.50 -10.57 -7.18
C ILE A 44 5.36 -9.81 -5.86
N ILE A 45 6.34 -9.92 -4.96
CA ILE A 45 6.37 -9.15 -3.72
C ILE A 45 6.37 -7.64 -4.02
N ALA A 46 7.16 -7.20 -5.01
CA ALA A 46 7.17 -5.80 -5.42
C ALA A 46 5.82 -5.33 -5.99
N LEU A 47 5.10 -6.20 -6.73
CA LEU A 47 3.75 -5.91 -7.21
C LEU A 47 2.74 -5.79 -6.07
N ILE A 48 2.77 -6.73 -5.10
CA ILE A 48 1.89 -6.71 -3.93
C ILE A 48 2.09 -5.44 -3.10
N MET A 49 3.36 -5.06 -2.87
CA MET A 49 3.66 -3.81 -2.16
C MET A 49 3.10 -2.58 -2.90
N LYS A 50 3.22 -2.54 -4.23
CA LYS A 50 2.63 -1.47 -5.04
C LYS A 50 1.10 -1.46 -4.98
N GLU A 51 0.45 -2.62 -4.94
CA GLU A 51 -1.01 -2.75 -4.77
C GLU A 51 -1.42 -2.17 -3.40
N GLN A 52 -0.76 -2.59 -2.31
CA GLN A 52 -1.00 -2.07 -0.97
C GLN A 52 -0.78 -0.56 -0.85
N GLU A 53 0.30 -0.03 -1.43
CA GLU A 53 0.55 1.42 -1.42
C GLU A 53 -0.54 2.21 -2.15
N LYS A 54 -1.11 1.65 -3.22
CA LYS A 54 -2.23 2.28 -3.94
C LYS A 54 -3.50 2.26 -3.09
N GLU A 55 -3.79 1.15 -2.44
CA GLU A 55 -4.93 1.01 -1.53
C GLU A 55 -4.82 1.99 -0.35
N ASP A 56 -3.65 2.08 0.27
CA ASP A 56 -3.35 3.03 1.33
C ASP A 56 -3.54 4.48 0.88
N LYS A 57 -3.06 4.83 -0.32
CA LYS A 57 -3.24 6.17 -0.89
C LYS A 57 -4.71 6.48 -1.10
N LYS A 58 -5.50 5.53 -1.63
CA LYS A 58 -6.95 5.67 -1.79
C LYS A 58 -7.64 5.86 -0.43
N ALA A 59 -7.35 5.00 0.55
CA ALA A 59 -7.91 5.10 1.89
C ALA A 59 -7.56 6.43 2.58
N ARG A 60 -6.33 6.94 2.39
CA ARG A 60 -5.93 8.27 2.89
C ARG A 60 -6.69 9.40 2.19
N ALA A 61 -6.88 9.29 0.87
CA ALA A 61 -7.66 10.28 0.11
C ALA A 61 -9.12 10.30 0.55
N GLU A 62 -9.74 9.13 0.75
CA GLU A 62 -11.10 9.01 1.29
C GLU A 62 -11.20 9.58 2.69
N LYS A 63 -10.27 9.25 3.60
CA LYS A 63 -10.22 9.83 4.94
C LYS A 63 -10.09 11.36 4.91
N LYS A 64 -9.31 11.91 3.98
CA LYS A 64 -9.20 13.38 3.80
C LYS A 64 -10.52 13.99 3.34
N LYS A 65 -11.18 13.37 2.35
CA LYS A 65 -12.50 13.80 1.88
C LYS A 65 -13.54 13.78 3.00
N GLN A 66 -13.57 12.73 3.82
CA GLN A 66 -14.50 12.61 4.95
C GLN A 66 -14.22 13.61 6.07
N LYS A 67 -12.94 13.93 6.35
CA LYS A 67 -12.56 14.96 7.32
C LYS A 67 -12.90 16.37 6.85
N TYR A 68 -12.91 16.60 5.55
CA TYR A 68 -13.24 17.90 4.98
C TYR A 68 -14.73 18.17 5.14
N LYS A 69 -15.08 19.00 6.12
CA LYS A 69 -16.42 19.57 6.25
C LYS A 69 -16.41 20.96 5.61
N PRO A 70 -17.07 21.16 4.46
CA PRO A 70 -17.18 22.51 3.90
C PRO A 70 -18.01 23.37 4.85
N SER A 71 -17.41 24.43 5.37
CA SER A 71 -18.10 25.47 6.15
C SER A 71 -18.12 26.75 5.32
N ASP A 72 -19.28 27.40 5.24
CA ASP A 72 -19.46 28.69 4.57
C ASP A 72 -18.96 29.87 5.43
N GLU A 73 -18.52 29.57 6.65
CA GLU A 73 -17.93 30.55 7.56
C GLU A 73 -16.53 30.95 7.11
N THR A 74 -16.35 32.25 6.82
CA THR A 74 -15.03 32.82 6.53
C THR A 74 -14.20 32.86 7.82
N PHE A 75 -12.99 32.31 7.78
CA PHE A 75 -12.08 32.29 8.94
C PHE A 75 -11.70 33.72 9.35
N ASP A 76 -12.11 34.12 10.56
CA ASP A 76 -11.82 35.44 11.13
C ASP A 76 -10.71 35.32 12.19
N TRP A 77 -9.56 35.94 11.91
CA TRP A 77 -8.39 35.99 12.80
C TRP A 77 -8.68 36.76 14.09
N SER A 78 -9.62 37.71 14.08
CA SER A 78 -9.94 38.55 15.24
C SER A 78 -10.76 37.81 16.30
N LYS A 79 -11.66 36.90 15.88
CA LYS A 79 -12.50 36.07 16.77
C LYS A 79 -11.71 35.02 17.56
N LYS A 80 -10.52 34.64 17.10
CA LYS A 80 -9.65 33.64 17.75
C LYS A 80 -8.53 34.24 18.61
N ASN A 81 -8.42 35.57 18.67
CA ASN A 81 -7.49 36.22 19.58
C ASN A 81 -7.97 36.00 21.02
N HIS A 82 -7.13 35.36 21.83
CA HIS A 82 -7.38 35.14 23.25
C HIS A 82 -7.56 36.52 23.92
N SER A 83 -8.64 36.72 24.68
CA SER A 83 -8.93 38.00 25.35
C SER A 83 -7.95 38.37 26.47
N ARG A 84 -6.93 37.53 26.74
CA ARG A 84 -5.95 37.78 27.81
C ARG A 84 -4.77 38.60 27.31
N GLY A 85 -5.09 39.84 26.96
CA GLY A 85 -4.15 40.94 26.75
C GLY A 85 -4.68 42.22 27.40
N VAL A 86 -5.32 42.13 28.57
CA VAL A 86 -5.45 43.28 29.46
C VAL A 86 -4.15 43.33 30.26
N ARG A 87 -3.40 44.40 30.03
CA ARG A 87 -2.09 44.70 30.60
C ARG A 87 -2.11 44.72 32.13
#